data_AF-A0A2J6XA01-F1
#
_entry.id   AF-A0A2J6XA01-F1
#
_cell.length_a   1.000
_cell.length_b   1.000
_cell.length_c   1.000
_cell.angle_alpha   90.00
_cell.angle_beta   90.00
_cell.angle_gamma   90.00
#
_symmetry.space_group_name_H-M   'P 1'
#
loop_
_entity.id
_entity.type
_entity.pdbx_description
1 polymer ?
#
loop_
_entity_poly.entity_id
_entity_poly.type
_entity_poly.pdbx_seq_one_letter_code
_entity_poly.pdbx_strand_id
1 'polypeptide(L)'
;MFDRETWRQRIAERFNNFARNPRQEIQVTGVNTVLGFLAVRALEPFLEAFQDEPVAAVLTLAEISRGPGANHLVRRAFHWRYQLAHLIERELRSRPELRITVEEILMALNVIHLARQRLNSSRDEWLRLTLLAELDTFEPGDFEQLRRQLYDPGWQSRYEAIRRLRVREGNFTAADLVLLHDGLSDSASHVRAAAARTLG
;
A
#
# COMPACT_ATOMS: atom_id res chain seq x y z
N MET A 1 -19.86 4.25 9.57
CA MET A 1 -18.93 4.23 10.71
C MET A 1 -17.56 3.95 10.17
N PHE A 2 -16.56 4.73 10.57
CA PHE A 2 -15.19 4.47 10.15
C PHE A 2 -14.65 3.19 10.81
N ASP A 3 -14.12 2.29 9.99
CA ASP A 3 -13.47 1.05 10.40
C ASP A 3 -12.30 0.71 9.46
N ARG A 4 -11.59 -0.38 9.74
CA ARG A 4 -10.42 -0.79 8.95
C ARG A 4 -10.73 -1.06 7.49
N GLU A 5 -11.90 -1.63 7.18
CA GLU A 5 -12.27 -1.97 5.81
C GLU A 5 -12.65 -0.71 5.01
N THR A 6 -13.44 0.18 5.61
CA THR A 6 -13.79 1.48 5.04
C THR A 6 -12.52 2.32 4.81
N TRP A 7 -11.57 2.29 5.74
CA TRP A 7 -10.28 2.95 5.58
C TRP A 7 -9.52 2.41 4.36
N ARG A 8 -9.39 1.08 4.27
CA ARG A 8 -8.73 0.40 3.15
C ARG A 8 -9.40 0.72 1.81
N GLN A 9 -10.74 0.73 1.77
CA GLN A 9 -11.50 1.06 0.56
C GLN A 9 -11.23 2.49 0.09
N ARG A 10 -11.27 3.47 1.00
CA ARG A 10 -10.97 4.88 0.67
C ARG A 10 -9.54 5.06 0.14
N ILE A 11 -8.58 4.29 0.64
CA ILE A 11 -7.20 4.27 0.09
C ILE A 11 -7.21 3.72 -1.35
N ALA A 12 -7.89 2.60 -1.59
CA ALA A 12 -7.96 1.98 -2.91
C ALA A 12 -8.59 2.91 -3.97
N GLU A 13 -9.61 3.68 -3.59
CA GLU A 13 -10.25 4.67 -4.45
C GLU A 13 -9.28 5.80 -4.83
N ARG A 14 -8.46 6.27 -3.89
CA ARG A 14 -7.44 7.31 -4.14
C ARG A 14 -6.33 6.85 -5.08
N PHE A 15 -6.05 5.54 -5.15
CA PHE A 15 -5.08 5.00 -6.11
C PHE A 15 -5.60 4.85 -7.55
N ASN A 16 -6.88 5.14 -7.83
CA ASN A 16 -7.42 5.04 -9.19
C ASN A 16 -6.69 5.99 -10.17
N ASN A 17 -6.33 7.19 -9.73
CA ASN A 17 -5.59 8.15 -10.56
C ASN A 17 -4.08 7.84 -10.62
N PHE A 18 -3.54 7.25 -9.54
CA PHE A 18 -2.13 6.83 -9.45
C PHE A 18 -1.73 5.86 -10.56
N ALA A 19 -2.63 4.98 -10.97
CA ALA A 19 -2.42 4.03 -12.06
C ALA A 19 -1.91 4.70 -13.35
N ARG A 20 -2.40 5.91 -13.66
CA ARG A 20 -2.20 6.59 -14.95
C ARG A 20 -0.85 7.30 -15.02
N ASN A 21 -0.51 8.08 -14.00
CA ASN A 21 0.76 8.80 -13.94
C ASN A 21 1.29 8.92 -12.49
N PRO A 22 1.96 7.86 -11.98
CA PRO A 22 2.43 7.81 -10.59
C PRO A 22 3.31 9.00 -10.18
N ARG A 23 4.24 9.41 -11.04
CA ARG A 23 5.21 10.49 -10.74
C ARG A 23 4.52 11.85 -10.62
N GLN A 24 3.56 12.12 -11.50
CA GLN A 24 2.78 13.35 -11.46
C GLN A 24 1.91 13.40 -10.21
N GLU A 25 1.27 12.29 -9.83
CA GLU A 25 0.46 12.22 -8.61
C GLU A 25 1.27 12.48 -7.34
N ILE A 26 2.52 11.98 -7.26
CA ILE A 26 3.44 12.29 -6.16
C ILE A 26 3.71 13.80 -6.10
N GLN A 27 4.03 14.42 -7.24
CA GLN A 27 4.29 15.87 -7.33
C GLN A 27 3.07 16.72 -6.95
N VAL A 28 1.88 16.37 -7.45
CA VAL A 28 0.62 17.07 -7.14
C VAL A 28 0.26 16.94 -5.66
N THR A 29 0.58 15.79 -5.05
CA THR A 29 0.40 15.59 -3.61
C THR A 29 1.32 16.49 -2.78
N GLY A 30 2.39 17.03 -3.37
CA GLY A 30 3.32 17.96 -2.70
C GLY A 30 4.39 17.25 -1.85
N VAL A 31 4.66 15.97 -2.15
CA VAL A 31 5.73 15.18 -1.56
C VAL A 31 6.80 14.88 -2.61
N ASN A 32 8.00 14.54 -2.17
CA ASN A 32 9.15 14.28 -3.03
C ASN A 32 9.52 12.79 -3.10
N THR A 33 8.90 11.96 -2.24
CA THR A 33 9.20 10.53 -2.10
C THR A 33 7.97 9.66 -2.33
N VAL A 34 8.20 8.44 -2.82
CA VAL A 34 7.17 7.40 -2.93
C VAL A 34 6.65 7.03 -1.54
N LEU A 35 7.54 6.86 -0.56
CA LEU A 35 7.16 6.56 0.82
C LEU A 35 6.28 7.67 1.41
N GLY A 36 6.67 8.93 1.22
CA GLY A 36 5.87 10.08 1.64
C GLY A 36 4.49 10.07 1.01
N PHE A 37 4.40 9.82 -0.30
CA PHE A 37 3.12 9.69 -0.99
C PHE A 37 2.24 8.58 -0.42
N LEU A 38 2.80 7.37 -0.23
CA LEU A 38 2.06 6.25 0.33
C LEU A 38 1.58 6.55 1.76
N ALA A 39 2.41 7.20 2.58
CA ALA A 39 2.04 7.62 3.93
C ALA A 39 0.91 8.67 3.90
N VAL A 40 0.97 9.66 3.01
CA VAL A 40 -0.12 10.64 2.82
C VAL A 40 -1.41 9.91 2.45
N ARG A 41 -1.38 9.07 1.42
CA ARG A 41 -2.58 8.34 0.94
C ARG A 41 -3.15 7.42 2.00
N ALA A 42 -2.31 6.83 2.85
CA ALA A 42 -2.74 6.00 3.96
C ALA A 42 -3.38 6.82 5.09
N LEU A 43 -2.85 8.00 5.40
CA LEU A 43 -3.30 8.81 6.55
C LEU A 43 -4.49 9.73 6.23
N GLU A 44 -4.66 10.16 4.98
CA GLU A 44 -5.75 11.06 4.55
C GLU A 44 -7.14 10.59 5.02
N PRO A 45 -7.57 9.33 4.78
CA PRO A 45 -8.90 8.90 5.21
C PRO A 45 -9.08 8.87 6.73
N PHE A 46 -8.02 8.58 7.47
CA PHE A 46 -8.04 8.66 8.93
C PHE A 46 -8.19 10.11 9.40
N LEU A 47 -7.47 11.06 8.81
CA LEU A 47 -7.59 12.48 9.17
C LEU A 47 -8.98 13.05 8.86
N GLU A 48 -9.59 12.63 7.74
CA GLU A 48 -10.97 12.97 7.40
C GLU A 48 -11.93 12.38 8.43
N ALA A 49 -11.84 11.08 8.70
CA ALA A 49 -12.69 10.41 9.67
C ALA A 49 -12.50 10.93 11.10
N PHE A 50 -11.30 11.39 11.46
CA PHE A 50 -11.04 11.98 12.76
C PHE A 50 -11.81 13.29 12.99
N GLN A 51 -12.19 14.01 11.91
CA GLN A 51 -13.02 15.22 12.03
C GLN A 51 -14.51 14.87 12.17
N ASP A 52 -14.98 13.90 11.38
CA ASP A 52 -16.40 13.56 11.30
C ASP A 52 -16.82 12.59 12.42
N GLU A 53 -15.96 11.61 12.74
CA GLU A 53 -16.19 10.50 13.68
C GLU A 53 -14.93 10.23 14.55
N PRO A 54 -14.47 11.18 15.39
CA PRO A 54 -13.18 11.11 16.09
C PRO A 54 -12.99 9.84 16.94
N VAL A 55 -14.05 9.40 17.63
CA VAL A 55 -13.99 8.21 18.48
C VAL A 55 -13.76 6.96 17.64
N ALA A 56 -14.50 6.78 16.54
CA ALA A 56 -14.34 5.64 15.65
C ALA A 56 -12.95 5.64 15.01
N ALA A 57 -12.48 6.79 14.52
CA ALA A 57 -11.16 6.94 13.92
C ALA A 57 -10.02 6.55 14.89
N VAL A 58 -10.08 7.03 16.14
CA VAL A 58 -9.07 6.70 17.16
C VAL A 58 -9.10 5.22 17.53
N LEU A 59 -10.30 4.63 17.69
CA LEU A 59 -10.43 3.21 17.99
C LEU A 59 -9.86 2.34 16.86
N THR A 60 -10.19 2.65 15.60
CA THR A 60 -9.63 1.95 14.44
C THR A 60 -8.11 2.10 14.34
N LEU A 61 -7.56 3.28 14.63
CA LEU A 61 -6.11 3.46 14.69
C LEU A 61 -5.49 2.60 15.80
N ALA A 62 -6.12 2.54 16.98
CA ALA A 62 -5.65 1.76 18.12
C ALA A 62 -5.71 0.24 17.89
N GLU A 63 -6.56 -0.25 16.99
CA GLU A 63 -6.54 -1.66 16.55
C GLU A 63 -5.29 -1.99 15.74
N ILE A 64 -4.72 -1.00 15.05
CA ILE A 64 -3.53 -1.16 14.20
C ILE A 64 -2.25 -0.87 14.98
N SER A 65 -2.17 0.28 15.65
CA SER A 65 -1.00 0.76 16.35
C SER A 65 -1.36 1.32 17.71
N ARG A 66 -0.74 0.76 18.76
CA ARG A 66 -0.93 1.19 20.16
C ARG A 66 0.28 1.95 20.72
N GLY A 67 1.24 2.27 19.85
CA GLY A 67 2.51 2.88 20.24
C GLY A 67 2.50 4.40 20.39
N PRO A 68 3.63 5.01 20.81
CA PRO A 68 3.78 6.45 20.93
C PRO A 68 3.53 7.22 19.61
N GLY A 69 3.81 6.61 18.46
CA GLY A 69 3.55 7.21 17.15
C GLY A 69 2.05 7.40 16.87
N ALA A 70 1.19 6.47 17.28
CA ALA A 70 -0.26 6.61 17.17
C ALA A 70 -0.79 7.77 18.02
N ASN A 71 -0.29 7.92 19.26
CA ASN A 71 -0.61 9.07 20.11
C ASN A 71 -0.18 10.39 19.46
N HIS A 72 0.97 10.40 18.79
CA HIS A 72 1.46 11.57 18.07
C HIS A 72 0.57 11.92 16.87
N LEU A 73 0.14 10.92 16.09
CA LEU A 73 -0.83 11.12 15.00
C LEU A 73 -2.13 11.75 15.50
N VAL A 74 -2.73 11.22 16.57
CA VAL A 74 -3.97 11.74 17.15
C VAL A 74 -3.81 13.18 17.62
N ARG A 75 -2.72 13.49 18.34
CA ARG A 75 -2.44 14.86 18.83
C ARG A 75 -2.27 15.86 17.69
N ARG A 76 -1.76 15.42 16.55
CA ARG A 76 -1.48 16.26 15.39
C ARG A 76 -2.58 16.26 14.33
N ALA A 77 -3.56 15.35 14.42
CA ALA A 77 -4.57 15.14 13.39
C ALA A 77 -5.34 16.42 13.02
N PHE A 78 -5.69 17.26 14.00
CA PHE A 78 -6.34 18.56 13.76
C PHE A 78 -5.49 19.52 12.91
N HIS A 79 -4.17 19.49 13.05
CA HIS A 79 -3.26 20.41 12.36
C HIS A 79 -2.80 19.86 11.00
N TRP A 80 -2.78 18.54 10.84
CA TRP A 80 -2.20 17.90 9.66
C TRP A 80 -3.08 17.94 8.43
N ARG A 81 -4.40 18.11 8.55
CA ARG A 81 -5.34 18.03 7.42
C ARG A 81 -4.91 18.85 6.19
N TYR A 82 -4.36 20.05 6.37
CA TYR A 82 -3.99 20.94 5.28
C TYR A 82 -2.49 20.94 4.93
N GLN A 83 -1.66 20.29 5.75
CA GLN A 83 -0.19 20.33 5.62
C GLN A 83 0.45 18.94 5.64
N LEU A 84 -0.35 17.87 5.60
CA LEU A 84 0.10 16.49 5.79
C LEU A 84 1.28 16.15 4.89
N ALA A 85 1.19 16.47 3.59
CA ALA A 85 2.25 16.21 2.63
C ALA A 85 3.60 16.84 3.02
N HIS A 86 3.60 18.10 3.46
CA HIS A 86 4.82 18.79 3.84
C HIS A 86 5.37 18.30 5.19
N LEU A 87 4.48 18.00 6.14
CA LEU A 87 4.86 17.61 7.49
C LEU A 87 5.34 16.16 7.55
N ILE A 88 4.69 15.24 6.84
CA ILE A 88 4.97 13.81 6.96
C ILE A 88 6.40 13.46 6.53
N GLU A 89 6.92 14.05 5.45
CA GLU A 89 8.30 13.76 5.01
C GLU A 89 9.32 14.22 6.05
N ARG A 90 9.12 15.40 6.63
CA ARG A 90 9.98 15.92 7.69
C ARG A 90 9.90 15.06 8.95
N GLU A 91 8.70 14.62 9.29
CA GLU A 91 8.49 13.84 10.50
C GLU A 91 8.97 12.40 10.39
N LEU A 92 8.81 11.76 9.23
CA LEU A 92 9.41 10.43 8.97
C LEU A 92 10.93 10.45 9.12
N ARG A 93 11.60 11.55 8.74
CA ARG A 93 13.05 11.68 8.93
C ARG A 93 13.46 11.89 10.38
N SER A 94 12.65 12.61 11.15
CA SER A 94 13.02 13.08 12.50
C SER A 94 12.48 12.24 13.65
N ARG A 95 11.47 11.40 13.41
CA ARG A 95 10.75 10.67 14.47
C ARG A 95 10.70 9.16 14.20
N PRO A 96 11.48 8.34 14.92
CA PRO A 96 11.48 6.89 14.72
C PRO A 96 10.13 6.25 15.09
N GLU A 97 9.43 6.77 16.10
CA GLU A 97 8.15 6.21 16.52
C GLU A 97 7.07 6.39 15.45
N LEU A 98 7.15 7.48 14.68
CA LEU A 98 6.26 7.71 13.56
C LEU A 98 6.58 6.77 12.40
N ARG A 99 7.85 6.45 12.14
CA ARG A 99 8.24 5.47 11.12
C ARG A 99 7.62 4.10 11.39
N ILE A 100 7.70 3.65 12.65
CA ILE A 100 7.10 2.39 13.10
C ILE A 100 5.58 2.42 12.89
N THR A 101 4.89 3.45 13.38
CA THR A 101 3.43 3.53 13.23
C THR A 101 3.00 3.63 11.76
N VAL A 102 3.74 4.36 10.92
CA VAL A 102 3.44 4.44 9.49
C VAL A 102 3.67 3.08 8.83
N GLU A 103 4.74 2.36 9.15
CA GLU A 103 4.94 0.99 8.67
C GLU A 103 3.77 0.08 9.08
N GLU A 104 3.37 0.09 10.36
CA GLU A 104 2.24 -0.71 10.86
C GLU A 104 0.95 -0.40 10.11
N ILE A 105 0.65 0.87 9.83
CA ILE A 105 -0.52 1.29 9.05
C ILE A 105 -0.42 0.80 7.60
N LEU A 106 0.73 1.00 6.93
CA LEU A 106 0.93 0.57 5.55
C LEU A 106 0.77 -0.95 5.40
N MET A 107 1.29 -1.71 6.38
CA MET A 107 1.17 -3.17 6.43
C MET A 107 -0.26 -3.61 6.74
N ALA A 108 -0.87 -3.08 7.80
CA ALA A 108 -2.22 -3.47 8.23
C ALA A 108 -3.29 -3.15 7.17
N LEU A 109 -3.13 -2.07 6.42
CA LEU A 109 -4.06 -1.69 5.35
C LEU A 109 -3.65 -2.23 3.98
N ASN A 110 -2.57 -3.02 3.89
CA ASN A 110 -2.04 -3.59 2.65
C ASN A 110 -1.83 -2.53 1.55
N VAL A 111 -1.34 -1.34 1.92
CA VAL A 111 -1.29 -0.17 1.03
C VAL A 111 -0.41 -0.42 -0.20
N ILE A 112 0.73 -1.10 -0.02
CA ILE A 112 1.59 -1.50 -1.14
C ILE A 112 0.83 -2.40 -2.10
N HIS A 113 0.12 -3.41 -1.58
CA HIS A 113 -0.66 -4.32 -2.41
C HIS A 113 -1.71 -3.55 -3.24
N LEU A 114 -2.46 -2.64 -2.62
CA LEU A 114 -3.45 -1.79 -3.29
C LEU A 114 -2.84 -0.91 -4.38
N ALA A 115 -1.67 -0.31 -4.12
CA ALA A 115 -0.96 0.48 -5.12
C ALA A 115 -0.54 -0.38 -6.32
N ARG A 116 0.10 -1.53 -6.07
CA ARG A 116 0.61 -2.45 -7.09
C ARG A 116 -0.49 -3.07 -7.96
N GLN A 117 -1.66 -3.34 -7.38
CA GLN A 117 -2.85 -3.81 -8.11
C GLN A 117 -3.27 -2.86 -9.24
N ARG A 118 -3.02 -1.56 -9.09
CA ARG A 118 -3.38 -0.53 -10.08
C ARG A 118 -2.30 -0.28 -11.12
N LEU A 119 -1.07 -0.75 -10.89
CA LEU A 119 0.07 -0.51 -11.77
C LEU A 119 0.24 -1.60 -12.81
N ASN A 120 0.77 -1.21 -13.97
CA ASN A 120 1.30 -2.15 -14.95
C ASN A 120 2.71 -2.62 -14.55
N SER A 121 3.27 -3.58 -15.27
CA SER A 121 4.55 -4.21 -14.96
C SER A 121 5.73 -3.26 -14.83
N SER A 122 5.88 -2.32 -15.77
CA SER A 122 6.98 -1.35 -15.73
C SER A 122 6.86 -0.39 -14.55
N ARG A 123 5.63 0.05 -14.23
CA ARG A 123 5.38 0.96 -13.11
C ARG A 123 5.46 0.25 -11.76
N ASP A 124 5.03 -1.00 -11.68
CA ASP A 124 5.17 -1.86 -10.50
C ASP A 124 6.65 -2.03 -10.13
N GLU A 125 7.49 -2.35 -11.11
CA GLU A 125 8.93 -2.49 -10.90
C GLU A 125 9.58 -1.15 -10.52
N TRP A 126 9.20 -0.05 -11.19
CA TRP A 126 9.65 1.29 -10.81
C TRP A 126 9.27 1.64 -9.36
N LEU A 127 8.03 1.37 -8.93
CA LEU A 127 7.58 1.62 -7.56
C LEU A 127 8.44 0.82 -6.57
N ARG A 128 8.64 -0.47 -6.85
CA ARG A 128 9.40 -1.38 -5.98
C ARG A 128 10.85 -0.93 -5.82
N LEU A 129 11.56 -0.68 -6.93
CA LEU A 129 12.97 -0.25 -6.90
C LEU A 129 13.13 1.12 -6.25
N THR A 130 12.25 2.06 -6.56
CA THR A 130 12.29 3.41 -5.98
C THR A 130 12.04 3.37 -4.48
N LEU A 131 11.03 2.62 -4.04
CA LEU A 131 10.71 2.50 -2.63
C LEU A 131 11.84 1.80 -1.86
N LEU A 132 12.43 0.72 -2.40
CA LEU A 132 13.59 0.08 -1.78
C LEU A 132 14.77 1.06 -1.61
N ALA A 133 15.10 1.81 -2.66
CA ALA A 133 16.17 2.82 -2.60
C ALA A 133 15.87 3.94 -1.57
N GLU A 134 14.62 4.36 -1.44
CA GLU A 134 14.21 5.32 -0.40
C GLU A 134 14.33 4.73 1.00
N LEU A 135 13.93 3.46 1.20
CA LEU A 135 14.05 2.79 2.49
C LEU A 135 15.51 2.62 2.92
N ASP A 136 16.44 2.45 1.99
CA ASP A 136 17.87 2.35 2.29
C ASP A 136 18.48 3.64 2.85
N THR A 137 17.77 4.77 2.78
CA THR A 137 18.21 6.04 3.40
C THR A 137 17.92 6.13 4.90
N PHE A 138 17.12 5.22 5.46
CA PHE A 138 16.77 5.17 6.88
C PHE A 138 17.71 4.24 7.67
N GLU A 139 17.61 4.28 9.00
CA GLU A 139 18.50 3.49 9.86
C GLU A 139 18.26 1.98 9.70
N PRO A 140 19.30 1.14 9.90
CA PRO A 140 19.14 -0.31 9.93
C PRO A 140 18.13 -0.72 11.01
N GLY A 141 17.01 -1.33 10.60
CA GLY A 141 15.91 -1.75 11.48
C GLY A 141 14.61 -0.97 11.28
N ASP A 142 14.64 0.24 10.71
CA ASP A 142 13.43 0.95 10.31
C ASP A 142 12.80 0.26 9.09
N PHE A 143 11.48 0.16 8.98
CA PHE A 143 10.80 -0.37 7.79
C PHE A 143 11.16 -1.83 7.41
N GLU A 144 11.53 -2.67 8.39
CA GLU A 144 11.97 -4.04 8.13
C GLU A 144 10.87 -4.94 7.56
N GLN A 145 9.63 -4.79 8.02
CA GLN A 145 8.49 -5.56 7.50
C GLN A 145 8.16 -5.14 6.07
N LEU A 146 8.23 -3.83 5.80
CA LEU A 146 8.01 -3.26 4.48
C LEU A 146 9.06 -3.74 3.48
N ARG A 147 10.35 -3.74 3.88
CA ARG A 147 11.44 -4.29 3.05
C ARG A 147 11.18 -5.77 2.75
N ARG A 148 10.83 -6.58 3.75
CA ARG A 148 10.51 -8.01 3.54
C ARG A 148 9.36 -8.20 2.55
N GLN A 149 8.30 -7.41 2.64
CA GLN A 149 7.18 -7.47 1.71
C GLN A 149 7.58 -7.10 0.27
N LEU A 150 8.49 -6.14 0.10
CA LEU A 150 8.98 -5.70 -1.22
C LEU A 150 9.97 -6.68 -1.85
N TYR A 151 10.73 -7.40 -1.02
CA TYR A 151 11.65 -8.44 -1.47
C TYR A 151 10.96 -9.77 -1.79
N ASP A 152 9.77 -10.04 -1.26
CA ASP A 152 9.07 -11.31 -1.46
C ASP A 152 8.83 -11.61 -2.96
N PRO A 153 9.56 -12.59 -3.54
CA PRO A 153 9.41 -12.98 -4.94
C PRO A 153 8.21 -13.92 -5.14
N GLY A 154 7.31 -14.07 -4.15
CA GLY A 154 6.17 -14.98 -4.21
C GLY A 154 5.30 -14.85 -5.47
N TRP A 155 5.32 -13.69 -6.13
CA TRP A 155 4.68 -13.50 -7.42
C TRP A 155 5.28 -14.36 -8.55
N GLN A 156 6.58 -14.68 -8.52
CA GLN A 156 7.24 -15.52 -9.53
C GLN A 156 6.71 -16.95 -9.48
N SER A 157 6.61 -17.52 -8.27
CA SER A 157 6.04 -18.85 -8.06
C SER A 157 4.58 -18.92 -8.51
N ARG A 158 3.77 -17.91 -8.16
CA ARG A 158 2.36 -17.82 -8.59
C ARG A 158 2.24 -17.63 -10.12
N TYR A 159 3.10 -16.81 -10.71
CA TYR A 159 3.16 -16.64 -12.16
C TYR A 159 3.50 -17.94 -12.88
N GLU A 160 4.49 -18.70 -12.39
CA GLU A 160 4.84 -19.99 -12.94
C GLU A 160 3.72 -21.03 -12.78
N ALA A 161 3.03 -21.04 -11.64
CA ALA A 161 1.87 -21.92 -11.42
C ALA A 161 0.78 -21.65 -12.46
N ILE A 162 0.41 -20.39 -12.68
CA ILE A 162 -0.56 -19.99 -13.71
C ILE A 162 -0.06 -20.33 -15.12
N ARG A 163 1.23 -20.12 -15.40
CA ARG A 163 1.81 -20.45 -16.71
C ARG A 163 1.73 -21.95 -17.01
N ARG A 164 1.90 -22.81 -16.00
CA ARG A 164 1.76 -24.27 -16.14
C ARG A 164 0.32 -24.67 -16.45
N LEU A 165 -0.67 -23.95 -15.91
CA LEU A 165 -2.09 -24.20 -16.21
C LEU A 165 -2.45 -23.94 -17.68
N ARG A 166 -1.71 -23.07 -18.38
CA ARG A 166 -1.93 -22.81 -19.81
C ARG A 166 -1.79 -24.05 -20.68
N VAL A 167 -0.98 -25.03 -20.25
CA VAL A 167 -0.79 -26.31 -20.96
C VAL A 167 -2.05 -27.17 -20.92
N ARG A 168 -3.02 -26.89 -20.04
CA ARG A 168 -4.26 -27.68 -19.88
C ARG A 168 -5.38 -27.28 -20.85
N GLU A 169 -5.18 -26.26 -21.69
CA GLU A 169 -6.08 -25.86 -22.80
C GLU A 169 -7.58 -25.87 -22.45
N GLY A 170 -7.95 -25.28 -21.31
CA GLY A 170 -9.37 -25.16 -20.90
C GLY A 170 -9.89 -26.29 -20.00
N ASN A 171 -9.13 -27.36 -19.78
CA ASN A 171 -9.48 -28.44 -18.85
C ASN A 171 -9.02 -28.09 -17.42
N PHE A 172 -9.70 -27.13 -16.80
CA PHE A 172 -9.38 -26.67 -15.44
C PHE A 172 -10.12 -27.46 -14.37
N THR A 173 -9.40 -27.86 -13.33
CA THR A 173 -10.02 -28.37 -12.10
C THR A 173 -10.58 -27.21 -11.26
N ALA A 174 -11.43 -27.50 -10.29
CA ALA A 174 -11.94 -26.48 -9.36
C ALA A 174 -10.80 -25.73 -8.63
N ALA A 175 -9.72 -26.43 -8.27
CA ALA A 175 -8.54 -25.81 -7.66
C ALA A 175 -7.80 -24.86 -8.61
N ASP A 176 -7.73 -25.20 -9.90
CA ASP A 176 -7.10 -24.35 -10.92
C ASP A 176 -7.91 -23.06 -11.13
N LEU A 177 -9.24 -23.15 -11.11
CA LEU A 177 -10.12 -21.99 -11.22
C LEU A 177 -9.99 -21.03 -10.03
N VAL A 178 -9.84 -21.56 -8.81
CA VAL A 178 -9.54 -20.74 -7.62
C VAL A 178 -8.19 -20.03 -7.79
N LEU A 179 -7.16 -20.75 -8.23
CA LEU A 179 -5.84 -20.18 -8.46
C LEU A 179 -5.84 -19.09 -9.55
N LEU A 180 -6.65 -19.26 -10.61
CA LEU A 180 -6.83 -18.25 -11.65
C LEU A 180 -7.62 -17.04 -11.14
N HIS A 181 -8.68 -17.27 -10.36
CA HIS A 181 -9.44 -16.20 -9.71
C HIS A 181 -8.56 -15.35 -8.78
N ASP A 182 -7.78 -15.99 -7.92
CA ASP A 182 -6.85 -15.31 -7.02
C ASP A 182 -5.75 -14.59 -7.81
N GLY A 183 -5.27 -15.21 -8.89
CA GLY A 183 -4.31 -14.61 -9.83
C GLY A 183 -4.82 -13.34 -10.50
N LEU A 184 -6.12 -13.22 -10.80
CA LEU A 184 -6.71 -11.99 -11.35
C LEU A 184 -6.68 -10.81 -10.36
N SER A 185 -6.69 -11.10 -9.07
CA SER A 185 -6.64 -10.09 -8.00
C SER A 185 -5.24 -9.91 -7.39
N ASP A 186 -4.22 -10.58 -7.94
CA ASP A 186 -2.85 -10.54 -7.41
C ASP A 186 -2.27 -9.11 -7.42
N SER A 187 -1.36 -8.79 -6.50
CA SER A 187 -0.63 -7.50 -6.51
C SER A 187 0.30 -7.37 -7.71
N ALA A 188 0.88 -8.46 -8.19
CA ALA A 188 1.80 -8.45 -9.31
C ALA A 188 1.05 -8.44 -10.66
N SER A 189 1.30 -7.40 -11.45
CA SER A 189 0.67 -7.22 -12.76
C SER A 189 0.94 -8.37 -13.73
N HIS A 190 2.11 -9.01 -13.66
CA HIS A 190 2.45 -10.16 -14.49
C HIS A 190 1.58 -11.38 -14.19
N VAL A 191 1.26 -11.62 -12.91
CA VAL A 191 0.40 -12.71 -12.46
C VAL A 191 -1.03 -12.46 -12.95
N ARG A 192 -1.56 -11.24 -12.78
CA ARG A 192 -2.87 -10.84 -13.31
C ARG A 192 -2.98 -11.02 -14.82
N ALA A 193 -1.98 -10.55 -15.55
CA ALA A 193 -1.94 -10.67 -17.01
C ALA A 193 -1.79 -12.13 -17.48
N ALA A 194 -1.13 -13.00 -16.71
CA ALA A 194 -1.09 -14.43 -17.01
C ALA A 194 -2.43 -15.09 -16.74
N ALA A 195 -3.09 -14.79 -15.61
CA ALA A 195 -4.39 -15.33 -15.25
C ALA A 195 -5.45 -15.01 -16.31
N ALA A 196 -5.53 -13.74 -16.72
CA ALA A 196 -6.47 -13.30 -17.73
C ALA A 196 -6.25 -13.98 -19.09
N ARG A 197 -4.98 -14.19 -19.50
CA ARG A 197 -4.63 -14.88 -20.76
C ARG A 197 -4.86 -16.39 -20.74
N THR A 198 -5.03 -16.99 -19.57
CA THR A 198 -5.32 -18.42 -19.43
C THR A 198 -6.84 -18.68 -19.45
N LEU A 199 -7.65 -17.67 -19.12
CA LEU A 199 -9.12 -17.75 -19.13
C LEU A 199 -9.75 -17.30 -20.45
N GLY A 200 -9.12 -16.36 -21.17
CA GLY A 200 -9.57 -15.89 -22.49
C GLY A 200 -8.93 -16.66 -23.63
#